data_AF-A0A7K7JK02-F1
#
_entry.id   AF-A0A7K7JK02-F1
#
_cell.length_a   1.000
_cell.length_b   1.000
_cell.length_c   1.000
_cell.angle_alpha   90.00
_cell.angle_beta   90.00
_cell.angle_gamma   90.00
#
_symmetry.space_group_name_H-M   'P 1'
#
loop_
_entity.id
_entity.type
_entity.pdbx_description
1 polymer ?
#
loop_
_entity_poly.entity_id
_entity_poly.type
_entity_poly.pdbx_seq_one_letter_code
_entity_poly.pdbx_strand_id
1 'polypeptide(L)'
;QVLVNIGNHFDLTSSIFVAPRKGIYSFSFHVVKVYNRQTIQVSLMQNNYPVISAFAGDQDVTREAASNGVLLLMEREDKVHLKLERGNLMGGWKYSTFSGFLVFPL
;
A
#
# COMPACT_ATOMS: atom_id res chain seq x y z
N GLN A 1 -0.26 9.99 8.66
CA GLN A 1 0.56 11.20 8.41
C GLN A 1 0.98 11.17 6.95
N VAL A 2 0.90 12.29 6.24
CA VAL A 2 1.39 12.40 4.86
C VAL A 2 2.64 13.26 4.84
N LEU A 3 3.72 12.71 4.30
CA LEU A 3 5.02 13.38 4.24
C LEU A 3 5.22 14.13 2.92
N VAL A 4 4.69 13.58 1.81
CA VAL A 4 4.79 14.15 0.46
C VAL A 4 3.46 13.93 -0.26
N ASN A 5 2.94 14.96 -0.93
CA ASN A 5 1.73 14.88 -1.77
C ASN A 5 1.77 15.90 -2.92
N ILE A 6 2.82 15.84 -3.74
CA ILE A 6 2.97 16.74 -4.88
C ILE A 6 1.82 16.50 -5.88
N GLY A 7 1.09 17.56 -6.21
CA GLY A 7 -0.08 17.50 -7.10
C GLY A 7 -1.40 17.15 -6.40
N ASN A 8 -1.39 16.85 -5.10
CA ASN A 8 -2.58 16.49 -4.31
C ASN A 8 -3.36 15.29 -4.90
N HIS A 9 -2.63 14.31 -5.44
CA HIS A 9 -3.19 13.11 -6.07
C HIS A 9 -3.38 11.94 -5.10
N PHE A 10 -2.91 12.07 -3.86
CA PHE A 10 -3.24 11.15 -2.77
C PHE A 10 -4.31 11.78 -1.87
N ASP A 11 -5.47 11.13 -1.77
CA ASP A 11 -6.55 11.52 -0.86
C ASP A 11 -6.25 11.02 0.56
N LEU A 12 -6.09 11.96 1.48
CA LEU A 12 -5.73 11.70 2.86
C LEU A 12 -6.85 11.01 3.66
N THR A 13 -8.11 11.19 3.26
CA THR A 13 -9.26 10.64 3.97
C THR A 13 -9.44 9.17 3.63
N SER A 14 -9.38 8.84 2.33
CA SER A 14 -9.56 7.48 1.85
C SER A 14 -8.26 6.67 1.77
N SER A 15 -7.10 7.33 1.87
CA SER A 15 -5.77 6.72 1.64
C SER A 15 -5.63 6.11 0.23
N ILE A 16 -6.22 6.78 -0.77
CA ILE A 16 -6.23 6.35 -2.17
C ILE A 16 -5.38 7.32 -3.00
N PHE A 17 -4.45 6.78 -3.79
CA PHE A 17 -3.79 7.51 -4.87
C PHE A 17 -4.65 7.45 -6.13
N VAL A 18 -4.84 8.57 -6.82
CA VAL A 18 -5.55 8.65 -8.11
C VAL A 18 -4.58 9.15 -9.17
N ALA A 19 -4.35 8.36 -10.22
CA ALA A 19 -3.42 8.74 -11.27
C ALA A 19 -3.92 9.97 -12.04
N PRO A 20 -3.14 11.07 -12.11
CA PRO A 20 -3.55 12.28 -12.82
C PRO A 20 -3.44 12.18 -14.34
N ARG A 21 -2.67 11.20 -14.84
CA ARG A 21 -2.40 10.98 -16.27
C ARG A 21 -1.85 9.58 -16.51
N LYS A 22 -1.84 9.17 -17.77
CA LYS A 22 -1.22 7.93 -18.21
C LYS A 22 0.29 7.92 -17.95
N GLY A 23 0.82 6.80 -17.48
CA GLY A 23 2.27 6.64 -17.28
C GLY A 23 2.64 5.39 -16.48
N ILE A 24 3.94 5.21 -16.26
CA ILE A 24 4.48 4.18 -15.38
C ILE A 24 4.69 4.78 -13.99
N TYR A 25 4.07 4.17 -12.99
CA TYR A 25 4.14 4.58 -11.59
C TYR A 25 4.86 3.52 -10.76
N SER A 26 5.67 3.95 -9.81
CA SER A 26 6.28 3.06 -8.81
C SER A 26 5.51 3.15 -7.51
N PHE A 27 5.22 2.00 -6.91
CA PHE A 27 4.64 1.92 -5.57
C PHE A 27 5.45 0.98 -4.68
N SER A 28 5.60 1.37 -3.42
CA SER A 28 6.21 0.56 -2.38
C SER A 28 5.41 0.70 -1.10
N PHE A 29 5.25 -0.41 -0.38
CA PHE A 29 4.62 -0.41 0.92
C PHE A 29 5.33 -1.36 1.89
N HIS A 30 5.26 -0.96 3.16
CA HIS A 30 5.68 -1.77 4.30
C HIS A 30 4.61 -1.64 5.37
N VAL A 31 3.80 -2.69 5.57
CA VAL A 31 2.80 -2.70 6.66
C VAL A 31 3.37 -3.46 7.84
N VAL A 32 3.71 -2.72 8.89
CA VAL A 32 4.27 -3.25 10.13
C VAL A 32 3.11 -3.60 11.05
N LYS A 33 3.01 -4.86 11.46
CA LYS A 33 2.12 -5.26 12.56
C LYS A 33 2.90 -5.32 13.86
N VAL A 34 2.28 -4.87 14.95
CA VAL A 34 2.89 -4.86 16.28
C VAL A 34 2.07 -5.74 17.21
N TYR A 35 2.72 -6.70 17.86
CA TYR A 35 2.11 -7.56 18.89
C TYR A 35 0.89 -8.36 18.41
N ASN A 36 0.96 -8.94 17.20
CA ASN A 36 -0.16 -9.72 16.64
C ASN A 36 0.32 -11.08 16.12
N ARG A 37 -0.29 -12.15 16.63
CA ARG A 37 -0.01 -13.56 16.28
C ARG A 37 -0.68 -14.01 14.99
N GLN A 38 -1.63 -13.25 14.45
CA GLN A 38 -2.27 -13.62 13.20
C GLN A 38 -1.40 -13.26 12.01
N THR A 39 -1.36 -14.17 11.04
CA THR A 39 -0.84 -13.87 9.71
C THR A 39 -1.73 -12.84 9.03
N ILE A 40 -1.12 -11.79 8.51
CA ILE A 40 -1.79 -10.79 7.68
C ILE A 40 -1.42 -10.97 6.22
N GLN A 41 -2.35 -10.62 5.34
CA GLN A 41 -2.10 -10.45 3.90
C GLN A 41 -2.51 -9.03 3.51
N VAL A 42 -1.56 -8.27 3.01
CA VAL A 42 -1.80 -6.92 2.48
C VAL A 42 -1.59 -6.95 0.98
N SER A 43 -2.57 -6.42 0.25
CA SER A 43 -2.53 -6.31 -1.21
C SER A 43 -2.51 -4.85 -1.63
N LEU A 44 -1.69 -4.55 -2.64
CA LEU A 44 -1.81 -3.31 -3.40
C LEU A 44 -2.87 -3.53 -4.47
N MET A 45 -3.88 -2.68 -4.46
CA MET A 45 -5.06 -2.77 -5.31
C MET A 45 -4.95 -1.72 -6.43
N GLN A 46 -5.20 -2.11 -7.68
CA GLN A 46 -5.48 -1.18 -8.78
C GLN A 46 -6.96 -1.35 -9.15
N ASN A 47 -7.76 -0.29 -9.04
CA ASN A 47 -9.19 -0.31 -9.35
C ASN A 47 -9.96 -1.49 -8.69
N ASN A 48 -9.62 -1.78 -7.42
CA ASN A 48 -10.17 -2.89 -6.62
C ASN A 48 -9.74 -4.30 -7.03
N TYR A 49 -8.80 -4.45 -7.98
CA TYR A 49 -8.17 -5.72 -8.30
C TYR A 49 -6.78 -5.82 -7.64
N PRO A 50 -6.45 -6.94 -6.97
CA PRO A 50 -5.14 -7.11 -6.35
C PRO A 50 -4.05 -7.28 -7.42
N VAL A 51 -2.97 -6.50 -7.31
CA VAL A 51 -1.82 -6.56 -8.22
C VAL A 51 -0.68 -7.36 -7.60
N ILE A 52 -0.26 -6.97 -6.39
CA ILE A 52 0.78 -7.65 -5.62
C ILE A 52 0.29 -7.83 -4.18
N SER A 53 0.73 -8.91 -3.54
CA SER A 53 0.44 -9.20 -2.14
C SER A 53 1.72 -9.39 -1.34
N ALA A 54 1.65 -9.12 -0.05
CA ALA A 54 2.69 -9.40 0.92
C ALA A 54 2.08 -10.03 2.16
N PHE A 55 2.85 -10.89 2.82
CA PHE A 55 2.43 -11.58 4.04
C PHE A 55 3.36 -11.22 5.19
N ALA A 56 2.82 -11.19 6.39
CA ALA A 56 3.59 -11.14 7.64
C ALA A 56 2.92 -12.04 8.66
N GLY A 57 3.65 -13.02 9.20
CA GLY A 57 3.11 -13.97 10.14
C GLY A 57 4.17 -14.87 10.75
N ASP A 58 4.28 -14.82 12.08
CA ASP A 58 4.89 -15.83 12.94
C ASP A 58 3.90 -16.23 14.03
N GLN A 59 4.04 -17.44 14.58
CA GLN A 59 3.18 -17.94 15.67
C GLN A 59 3.41 -17.20 16.99
N ASP A 60 4.59 -16.61 17.14
CA ASP A 60 5.00 -15.83 18.30
C ASP A 60 4.60 -14.34 18.20
N VAL A 61 4.63 -13.65 19.34
CA VAL A 61 4.33 -12.22 19.41
C VAL A 61 5.56 -11.43 18.93
N THR A 62 5.70 -11.31 17.62
CA THR A 62 6.82 -10.61 16.98
C THR A 62 6.38 -9.30 16.30
N ARG A 63 7.37 -8.50 15.88
CA ARG A 63 7.15 -7.36 15.00
C ARG A 63 7.56 -7.79 13.59
N GLU A 64 6.62 -7.73 12.67
CA GLU A 64 6.82 -8.20 11.30
C GLU A 64 6.27 -7.17 10.31
N ALA A 65 6.83 -7.18 9.10
CA ALA A 65 6.46 -6.24 8.05
C ALA A 65 6.06 -6.97 6.76
N ALA A 66 4.82 -6.78 6.33
CA ALA A 66 4.37 -7.17 5.00
C ALA A 66 4.88 -6.13 4.00
N SER A 67 5.95 -6.47 3.27
CA SER A 67 6.70 -5.55 2.42
C SER A 67 6.69 -6.00 0.97
N ASN A 68 6.33 -5.12 0.04
CA ASN A 68 6.42 -5.38 -1.40
C ASN A 68 6.43 -4.06 -2.21
N GLY A 69 6.72 -4.14 -3.51
CA GLY A 69 6.72 -3.00 -4.41
C GLY A 69 6.63 -3.42 -5.89
N VAL A 70 6.14 -2.51 -6.74
CA VAL A 70 5.86 -2.80 -8.16
C VAL A 70 5.91 -1.54 -9.02
N LEU A 71 6.19 -1.71 -10.32
CA LEU A 71 5.93 -0.71 -11.36
C LEU A 71 4.62 -1.02 -12.06
N LEU A 72 3.72 -0.05 -12.17
CA LEU A 72 2.41 -0.21 -12.80
C LEU A 72 2.18 0.81 -13.89
N LEU A 73 1.66 0.32 -15.03
CA LEU A 73 1.00 1.17 -16.00
C LEU A 73 -0.35 1.60 -15.41
N MET A 74 -0.58 2.90 -15.33
CA MET A 74 -1.86 3.47 -14.92
C MET A 74 -2.41 4.38 -16.01
N GLU A 75 -3.72 4.37 -16.16
CA GLU A 75 -4.46 5.37 -16.92
C GLU A 75 -4.88 6.54 -16.02
N ARG A 76 -5.32 7.65 -16.63
CA ARG A 76 -5.91 8.74 -15.85
C ARG A 76 -7.12 8.22 -15.06
N GLU A 77 -7.23 8.65 -13.80
CA GLU A 77 -8.30 8.27 -12.85
C GLU A 77 -8.20 6.86 -12.25
N ASP A 78 -7.22 6.05 -12.65
CA ASP A 78 -6.94 4.78 -11.99
C ASP A 78 -6.62 5.01 -10.51
N LYS A 79 -7.13 4.12 -9.66
CA LYS A 79 -7.03 4.22 -8.19
C LYS A 79 -6.11 3.14 -7.64
N VAL A 80 -5.15 3.55 -6.79
CA VAL A 80 -4.27 2.64 -6.06
C VAL A 80 -4.40 2.84 -4.56
N HIS A 81 -4.56 1.74 -3.84
CA HIS A 81 -4.62 1.72 -2.37
C HIS A 81 -4.15 0.38 -1.82
N LEU A 82 -3.93 0.32 -0.51
CA LEU A 82 -3.65 -0.93 0.19
C LEU A 82 -4.93 -1.50 0.80
N LYS A 83 -5.11 -2.80 0.71
CA LYS A 83 -6.21 -3.52 1.34
C LYS A 83 -5.66 -4.68 2.16
N LEU A 84 -6.16 -4.81 3.39
CA LEU A 84 -5.95 -5.98 4.23
C LEU A 84 -6.93 -7.07 3.76
N GLU A 85 -6.44 -8.06 3.02
CA GLU A 85 -7.25 -9.17 2.50
C GLU A 85 -7.46 -10.27 3.55
N ARG A 86 -6.47 -10.47 4.45
CA ARG A 86 -6.53 -11.49 5.50
C ARG A 86 -5.95 -10.97 6.81
N GLY A 87 -6.56 -11.38 7.92
CA GLY A 87 -6.11 -11.07 9.29
C GLY A 87 -6.70 -9.76 9.83
N ASN A 88 -6.05 -9.18 10.83
CA ASN A 88 -6.44 -7.91 11.43
C ASN A 88 -5.18 -7.14 11.88
N LEU A 89 -5.33 -5.84 12.17
CA LEU A 89 -4.26 -4.98 12.68
C LEU A 89 -4.50 -4.57 14.14
N MET A 90 -5.06 -5.47 14.96
CA MET A 90 -5.11 -5.27 16.42
C MET A 90 -3.69 -5.10 16.96
N GLY A 91 -3.52 -4.20 17.94
CA GLY A 91 -2.21 -3.75 18.41
C GLY A 91 -1.63 -2.57 17.61
N GLY A 92 -2.27 -2.22 16.49
CA GLY A 92 -1.90 -1.11 15.63
C GLY A 92 -0.85 -1.47 14.59
N TRP A 93 -0.68 -0.55 13.65
CA TRP A 93 0.24 -0.70 12.51
C TRP A 93 1.24 0.46 12.45
N LYS A 94 1.66 0.94 13.62
CA LYS A 94 2.63 2.03 13.74
C LYS A 94 3.89 1.69 12.96
N TYR A 95 4.51 2.69 12.35
CA TYR A 95 5.69 2.59 11.46
C TYR A 95 5.40 2.08 10.04
N SER A 96 4.15 1.74 9.72
CA SER A 96 3.80 1.38 8.34
C SER A 96 4.00 2.55 7.38
N THR A 97 4.45 2.24 6.16
CA THR A 97 4.67 3.21 5.09
C THR A 97 3.94 2.77 3.82
N PHE A 98 3.47 3.77 3.08
CA PHE A 98 2.98 3.61 1.72
C PHE A 98 3.42 4.84 0.93
N SER A 99 4.06 4.62 -0.21
CA SER A 99 4.57 5.70 -1.06
C SER A 99 4.57 5.28 -2.53
N GLY A 100 4.47 6.27 -3.41
CA GLY A 100 4.61 6.05 -4.84
C GLY A 100 4.84 7.35 -5.60
N PHE A 101 5.28 7.24 -6.85
CA PHE A 101 5.56 8.38 -7.72
C PHE A 101 5.45 7.98 -9.19
N LEU A 102 5.23 8.98 -10.05
CA LEU A 102 5.29 8.83 -11.52
C LEU A 102 6.76 8.72 -11.94
N VAL A 103 7.12 7.63 -12.62
CA VAL A 103 8.46 7.43 -13.19
C VAL A 103 8.58 8.23 -14.48
N PHE A 104 7.64 8.04 -15.41
CA PHE A 104 7.51 8.84 -16.63
C PHE A 104 6.07 8.77 -17.19
N PRO A 105 5.57 9.86 -17.80
CA PRO A 105 4.29 9.85 -18.50
C PRO A 105 4.39 9.08 -19.83
N LEU A 106 3.24 8.65 -20.36
CA LEU A 106 3.09 8.03 -21.67
C LEU A 106 2.08 8.80 -22.52
#